data_AF-A0A5T8WTD7-F1
#
_entry.id   AF-A0A5T8WTD7-F1
#
_cell.length_a   1.000
_cell.length_b   1.000
_cell.length_c   1.000
_cell.angle_alpha   90.00
_cell.angle_beta   90.00
_cell.angle_gamma   90.00
#
_symmetry.space_group_name_H-M   'P 1'
#
loop_
_entity.id
_entity.type
_entity.pdbx_description
1 polymer ?
#
loop_
_entity_poly.entity_id
_entity_poly.type
_entity_poly.pdbx_seq_one_letter_code
_entity_poly.pdbx_strand_id
1 'polypeptide(L)'
;RKGLFLNDLEFDKNKKNKLLHHAADKCRRLISQDENIKWSSLTLSDYELNFLTRLAGKLKSIGSYATSRPGIVTAANSFFIVSKRKIEEYSLQKYVSPIIQKSQFFQNNIVFNESDFNELVNSNKPSYFIDLSGYIKNSSERVEDYLKLGESLELHKRYKCQRRKNWYVVPKVPPGEGFFFKRCNEYPKLHK
;
A
#
# COMPACT_ATOMS: atom_id res chain seq x y z
N ARG A 1 17.93 24.45 1.46
CA ARG A 1 16.45 24.34 1.56
C ARG A 1 15.95 23.69 0.27
N LYS A 2 15.17 22.61 0.33
CA LYS A 2 14.58 21.95 -0.86
C LYS A 2 13.06 22.04 -0.76
N GLY A 3 12.44 22.80 -1.66
CA GLY A 3 10.99 23.07 -1.69
C GLY A 3 10.69 24.53 -2.07
N LEU A 4 9.59 24.74 -2.81
CA LEU A 4 9.00 26.06 -3.03
C LEU A 4 8.21 26.44 -1.78
N PHE A 5 8.62 27.48 -1.06
CA PHE A 5 7.85 27.99 0.06
C PHE A 5 6.87 29.03 -0.44
N LEU A 6 5.73 29.18 0.23
CA LEU A 6 4.70 30.17 -0.15
C LEU A 6 5.26 31.59 -0.19
N ASN A 7 6.30 31.85 0.60
CA ASN A 7 7.00 33.13 0.68
C ASN A 7 7.94 33.38 -0.52
N ASP A 8 8.20 32.36 -1.34
CA ASP A 8 9.03 32.44 -2.56
C ASP A 8 8.16 32.67 -3.82
N LEU A 9 6.85 32.89 -3.67
CA LEU A 9 5.89 33.06 -4.75
C LEU A 9 5.35 34.50 -4.75
N GLU A 10 5.54 35.22 -5.85
CA GLU A 10 4.86 36.50 -6.09
C GLU A 10 3.58 36.29 -6.92
N PHE A 11 2.48 36.83 -6.43
CA PHE A 11 1.19 36.78 -7.11
C PHE A 11 0.99 38.05 -7.94
N ASP A 12 0.69 37.88 -9.22
CA ASP A 12 0.30 38.99 -10.10
C ASP A 12 -1.05 39.56 -9.65
N LYS A 13 -1.04 40.75 -9.04
CA LYS A 13 -2.25 41.41 -8.53
C LYS A 13 -3.25 41.77 -9.63
N ASN A 14 -2.83 41.82 -10.90
CA ASN A 14 -3.66 42.20 -12.04
C ASN A 14 -4.24 41.02 -12.82
N LYS A 15 -3.83 39.79 -12.53
CA LYS A 15 -4.38 38.57 -13.13
C LYS A 15 -4.77 37.60 -12.03
N LYS A 16 -6.04 37.65 -11.59
CA LYS A 16 -6.63 36.59 -10.76
C LYS A 16 -6.32 35.23 -11.41
N ASN A 17 -5.46 34.45 -10.74
CA ASN A 17 -5.11 33.05 -11.02
C ASN A 17 -4.01 32.76 -12.07
N LYS A 18 -2.90 33.52 -12.12
CA LYS A 18 -1.64 32.98 -12.67
C LYS A 18 -0.46 33.22 -11.74
N LEU A 19 0.13 32.12 -11.25
CA LEU A 19 1.42 32.10 -10.55
C LEU A 19 2.51 32.62 -11.50
N LEU A 20 3.16 33.72 -11.16
CA LEU A 20 4.39 34.15 -11.82
C LEU A 20 5.55 33.43 -11.11
N HIS A 21 6.08 32.40 -11.76
CA HIS A 21 7.28 31.71 -11.28
C HIS A 21 8.50 32.59 -11.48
N HIS A 22 9.12 33.01 -10.38
CA HIS A 22 10.45 33.60 -10.39
C HIS A 22 11.53 32.49 -10.50
N ALA A 23 12.64 32.85 -11.16
CA ALA A 23 13.83 32.06 -11.49
C ALA A 23 13.83 31.34 -12.86
N ALA A 24 14.29 32.11 -13.83
CA ALA A 24 15.08 31.87 -15.05
C ALA A 24 15.53 30.43 -15.44
N ASP A 25 14.64 29.45 -15.48
CA ASP A 25 15.00 28.09 -15.91
C ASP A 25 14.07 27.62 -17.05
N LYS A 26 14.66 27.38 -18.23
CA LYS A 26 13.99 27.19 -19.53
C LYS A 26 13.11 25.92 -19.57
N CYS A 27 13.40 24.91 -18.76
CA CYS A 27 12.63 23.66 -18.73
C CYS A 27 11.30 23.79 -17.96
N ARG A 28 11.15 24.76 -17.04
CA ARG A 28 9.89 24.95 -16.30
C ARG A 28 8.71 25.37 -17.18
N ARG A 29 8.96 26.07 -18.29
CA ARG A 29 7.91 26.38 -19.28
C ARG A 29 7.44 25.14 -20.04
N LEU A 30 8.35 24.24 -20.41
CA LEU A 30 8.02 22.97 -21.06
C LEU A 30 7.25 22.05 -20.10
N ILE A 31 7.59 22.12 -18.81
CA ILE A 31 6.95 21.36 -17.73
C ILE A 31 5.50 21.81 -17.48
N SER A 32 5.16 23.08 -17.72
CA SER A 32 3.76 23.53 -17.63
C SER A 32 2.85 23.08 -18.78
N GLN A 33 3.42 22.49 -19.84
CA GLN A 33 2.69 22.08 -21.06
C GLN A 33 2.47 20.56 -21.15
N ASP A 34 3.13 19.77 -20.31
CA ASP A 34 2.96 18.32 -20.26
C ASP A 34 2.10 17.93 -19.05
N GLU A 35 0.87 17.49 -19.32
CA GLU A 35 -0.15 17.13 -18.33
C GLU A 35 0.28 15.94 -17.44
N ASN A 36 1.31 15.18 -17.83
CA ASN A 36 1.78 14.01 -17.07
C ASN A 36 2.81 14.33 -15.99
N ILE A 37 3.11 15.61 -15.77
CA ILE A 37 4.14 15.99 -14.81
C ILE A 37 3.63 15.87 -13.39
N LYS A 38 4.31 15.00 -12.65
CA LYS A 38 4.07 14.81 -11.22
C LYS A 38 4.52 16.05 -10.47
N TRP A 39 3.69 16.52 -9.53
CA TRP A 39 3.98 17.65 -8.64
C TRP A 39 5.36 17.55 -7.96
N SER A 40 5.88 16.34 -7.73
CA SER A 40 7.21 16.09 -7.17
C SER A 40 8.34 16.68 -8.01
N SER A 41 8.15 16.79 -9.33
CA SER A 41 9.14 17.36 -10.25
C SER A 41 9.36 18.86 -10.03
N LEU A 42 8.43 19.56 -9.36
CA LEU A 42 8.57 20.99 -9.02
C LEU A 42 9.64 21.25 -7.97
N THR A 43 10.12 20.20 -7.29
CA THR A 43 11.19 20.31 -6.28
C THR A 43 12.60 20.15 -6.87
N LEU A 44 12.69 19.81 -8.15
CA LEU A 44 13.95 19.54 -8.86
C LEU A 44 14.37 20.73 -9.73
N SER A 45 15.68 20.90 -9.89
CA SER A 45 16.27 21.82 -10.88
C SER A 45 16.12 21.30 -12.31
N ASP A 46 16.25 22.18 -13.30
CA ASP A 46 16.24 21.82 -14.72
C ASP A 46 17.32 20.80 -15.08
N TYR A 47 18.50 20.92 -14.46
CA TYR A 47 19.60 19.99 -14.63
C TYR A 47 19.24 18.58 -14.13
N GLU A 48 18.70 18.48 -12.91
CA GLU A 48 18.28 17.21 -12.31
C GLU A 48 17.16 16.54 -13.13
N LEU A 49 16.18 17.33 -13.60
CA LEU A 49 15.10 16.85 -14.45
C LEU A 49 15.61 16.30 -15.78
N ASN A 50 16.47 17.04 -16.48
CA ASN A 50 17.06 16.59 -17.74
C ASN A 50 17.91 15.34 -17.54
N PHE A 51 18.68 15.26 -16.44
CA PHE A 51 19.45 14.07 -16.09
C PHE A 51 18.55 12.85 -15.88
N LEU A 52 17.49 12.97 -15.06
CA LEU A 52 16.55 11.88 -14.77
C LEU A 52 15.80 11.42 -16.03
N THR A 53 15.34 12.35 -16.87
CA THR A 53 14.63 12.01 -18.12
C THR A 53 15.55 11.26 -19.09
N ARG A 54 16.80 11.70 -19.27
CA ARG A 54 17.79 11.00 -20.11
C ARG A 54 18.13 9.63 -19.56
N LEU A 55 18.25 9.49 -18.23
CA LEU A 55 18.51 8.20 -17.59
C LEU A 55 17.32 7.26 -17.78
N ALA A 56 16.09 7.74 -17.52
CA ALA A 56 14.87 6.97 -17.68
C ALA A 56 14.69 6.47 -19.12
N GLY A 57 15.01 7.29 -20.13
CA GLY A 57 14.95 6.89 -21.54
C GLY A 57 15.91 5.77 -21.95
N LYS A 58 16.93 5.46 -21.13
CA LYS A 58 17.85 4.33 -21.34
C LYS A 58 17.40 3.05 -20.64
N LEU A 59 16.40 3.12 -19.78
CA LEU A 59 15.92 2.00 -18.97
C LEU A 59 14.62 1.47 -19.53
N LYS A 60 14.43 0.15 -19.46
CA LYS A 60 13.12 -0.45 -19.74
C LYS A 60 12.18 -0.23 -18.55
N SER A 61 10.88 -0.15 -18.83
CA SER A 61 9.90 -0.09 -17.76
C SER A 61 9.87 -1.41 -16.98
N ILE A 62 9.43 -1.37 -15.72
CA ILE A 62 9.29 -2.59 -14.92
C ILE A 62 8.34 -3.61 -15.58
N GLY A 63 7.36 -3.15 -16.36
CA GLY A 63 6.44 -3.99 -17.12
C GLY A 63 7.11 -4.85 -18.19
N SER A 64 8.34 -4.50 -18.62
CA SER A 64 9.15 -5.33 -19.50
C SER A 64 9.79 -6.53 -18.82
N TYR A 65 9.84 -6.55 -17.48
CA TYR A 65 10.48 -7.59 -16.68
C TYR A 65 9.49 -8.37 -15.82
N ALA A 66 8.43 -7.71 -15.35
CA ALA A 66 7.49 -8.31 -14.41
C ALA A 66 6.05 -7.80 -14.64
N THR A 67 5.09 -8.67 -14.35
CA THR A 67 3.70 -8.27 -14.16
C THR A 67 3.45 -8.03 -12.67
N SER A 68 2.61 -7.05 -12.35
CA SER A 68 2.27 -6.75 -10.96
C SER A 68 0.77 -6.83 -10.75
N ARG A 69 0.38 -7.22 -9.54
CA ARG A 69 -1.01 -7.25 -9.09
C ARG A 69 -1.08 -6.60 -7.71
N PRO A 70 -2.18 -5.91 -7.37
CA PRO A 70 -2.36 -5.42 -6.01
C PRO A 70 -2.42 -6.61 -5.05
N GLY A 71 -1.81 -6.46 -3.86
CA GLY A 71 -1.97 -7.43 -2.78
C GLY A 71 -3.41 -7.47 -2.24
N ILE A 72 -3.65 -8.33 -1.24
CA ILE A 72 -4.97 -8.49 -0.62
C ILE A 72 -5.45 -7.16 -0.01
N VAL A 73 -6.64 -6.71 -0.42
CA VAL A 73 -7.25 -5.47 0.09
C VAL A 73 -8.47 -5.81 0.95
N THR A 74 -8.26 -5.86 2.26
CA THR A 74 -9.28 -6.34 3.21
C THR A 74 -10.33 -5.29 3.57
N ALA A 75 -9.99 -3.99 3.53
CA ALA A 75 -10.75 -2.84 4.06
C ALA A 75 -10.89 -2.77 5.59
N ALA A 76 -10.46 -3.81 6.31
CA ALA A 76 -10.46 -3.86 7.77
C ALA A 76 -9.30 -4.75 8.25
N ASN A 77 -8.06 -4.26 8.09
CA ASN A 77 -6.86 -5.06 8.36
C ASN A 77 -6.79 -5.60 9.80
N SER A 78 -7.34 -4.90 10.80
CA SER A 78 -7.36 -5.35 12.20
C SER A 78 -8.32 -6.51 12.47
N PHE A 79 -9.29 -6.73 11.57
CA PHE A 79 -10.19 -7.87 11.60
C PHE A 79 -9.61 -8.99 10.73
N PHE A 80 -9.40 -8.75 9.44
CA PHE A 80 -8.98 -9.81 8.53
C PHE A 80 -7.53 -10.26 8.66
N ILE A 81 -6.68 -9.53 9.40
CA ILE A 81 -5.30 -9.93 9.67
C ILE A 81 -5.11 -9.99 11.18
N VAL A 82 -4.90 -11.20 11.70
CA VAL A 82 -4.90 -11.52 13.12
C VAL A 82 -3.60 -12.15 13.58
N SER A 83 -3.37 -12.08 14.89
CA SER A 83 -2.26 -12.77 15.54
C SER A 83 -2.63 -14.20 15.92
N LYS A 84 -1.63 -15.02 16.24
CA LYS A 84 -1.81 -16.42 16.67
C LYS A 84 -2.81 -16.55 17.83
N ARG A 85 -2.73 -15.66 18.82
CA ARG A 85 -3.66 -15.64 19.96
C ARG A 85 -5.14 -15.54 19.55
N LYS A 86 -5.47 -14.66 18.59
CA LYS A 86 -6.85 -14.52 18.10
C LYS A 86 -7.32 -15.76 17.33
N ILE A 87 -6.41 -16.45 16.66
CA ILE A 87 -6.73 -17.69 15.94
C ILE A 87 -7.15 -18.77 16.94
N GLU A 88 -6.43 -18.88 18.05
CA GLU A 88 -6.74 -19.82 19.13
C GLU A 88 -8.05 -19.46 19.85
N GLU A 89 -8.26 -18.17 20.14
CA GLU A 89 -9.47 -17.67 20.82
C GLU A 89 -10.76 -18.03 20.07
N TYR A 90 -10.76 -17.87 18.73
CA TYR A 90 -11.93 -18.05 17.88
C TYR A 90 -11.90 -19.32 17.02
N SER A 91 -10.97 -20.24 17.29
CA SER A 91 -10.83 -21.51 16.57
C SER A 91 -10.73 -21.36 15.03
N LEU A 92 -9.92 -20.40 14.57
CA LEU A 92 -9.78 -20.03 13.16
C LEU A 92 -8.69 -20.80 12.41
N GLN A 93 -8.08 -21.83 13.01
CA GLN A 93 -6.88 -22.50 12.48
C GLN A 93 -7.06 -23.04 11.04
N LYS A 94 -8.29 -23.42 10.68
CA LYS A 94 -8.62 -23.95 9.34
C LYS A 94 -8.81 -22.87 8.27
N TYR A 95 -8.91 -21.61 8.68
CA TYR A 95 -9.32 -20.48 7.83
C TYR A 95 -8.25 -19.40 7.78
N VAL A 96 -6.99 -19.75 7.95
CA VAL A 96 -5.90 -18.77 8.01
C VAL A 96 -4.77 -19.10 7.05
N SER A 97 -4.18 -18.04 6.48
CA SER A 97 -3.00 -18.11 5.63
C SER A 97 -1.96 -17.08 6.08
N PRO A 98 -0.65 -17.35 6.01
CA PRO A 98 0.39 -16.38 6.33
C PRO A 98 0.26 -15.09 5.52
N ILE A 99 0.50 -13.94 6.16
CA ILE A 99 0.50 -12.63 5.49
C ILE A 99 1.42 -11.64 6.22
N ILE A 100 1.97 -10.69 5.47
CA ILE A 100 2.71 -9.56 6.01
C ILE A 100 1.83 -8.31 5.96
N GLN A 101 1.45 -7.79 7.13
CA GLN A 101 0.48 -6.68 7.23
C GLN A 101 1.07 -5.33 6.78
N LYS A 102 2.31 -5.03 7.16
CA LYS A 102 2.95 -3.71 6.97
C LYS A 102 4.46 -3.87 6.79
N SER A 103 5.07 -2.98 5.99
CA SER A 103 6.52 -2.93 5.77
C SER A 103 7.33 -2.67 7.05
N GLN A 104 6.73 -2.04 8.06
CA GLN A 104 7.40 -1.75 9.33
C GLN A 104 7.75 -3.01 10.12
N PHE A 105 7.16 -4.16 9.81
CA PHE A 105 7.42 -5.40 10.52
C PHE A 105 8.73 -6.09 10.11
N PHE A 106 9.43 -5.62 9.07
CA PHE A 106 10.67 -6.25 8.61
C PHE A 106 11.70 -5.22 8.06
N GLN A 107 11.80 -4.04 8.68
CA GLN A 107 12.52 -2.88 8.14
C GLN A 107 14.00 -3.11 7.77
N ASN A 108 14.66 -4.03 8.47
CA ASN A 108 16.12 -4.18 8.43
C ASN A 108 16.61 -5.17 7.36
N ASN A 109 15.74 -6.06 6.87
CA ASN A 109 16.15 -7.15 5.99
C ASN A 109 15.64 -6.94 4.56
N ILE A 110 16.51 -7.17 3.57
CA ILE A 110 16.14 -7.15 2.15
C ILE A 110 15.39 -8.44 1.79
N VAL A 111 15.73 -9.54 2.44
CA VAL A 111 15.08 -10.85 2.28
C VAL A 111 14.19 -11.07 3.50
N PHE A 112 12.93 -11.44 3.28
CA PHE A 112 12.02 -11.83 4.36
C PHE A 112 11.95 -13.35 4.38
N ASN A 113 12.44 -13.97 5.45
CA ASN A 113 12.52 -15.41 5.57
C ASN A 113 11.57 -15.96 6.65
N GLU A 114 11.60 -17.29 6.82
CA GLU A 114 10.76 -17.98 7.80
C GLU A 114 11.10 -17.59 9.25
N SER A 115 12.36 -17.32 9.57
CA SER A 115 12.74 -16.87 10.91
C SER A 115 12.18 -15.49 11.24
N ASP A 116 12.17 -14.56 10.28
CA ASP A 116 11.53 -13.24 10.43
C ASP A 116 10.03 -13.39 10.68
N PHE A 117 9.37 -14.29 9.93
CA PHE A 117 7.95 -14.58 10.11
C PHE A 117 7.66 -15.16 11.51
N ASN A 118 8.47 -16.11 11.95
CA ASN A 118 8.33 -16.74 13.26
C ASN A 118 8.54 -15.72 14.40
N GLU A 119 9.47 -14.78 14.26
CA GLU A 119 9.65 -13.69 15.22
C GLU A 119 8.38 -12.83 15.35
N LEU A 120 7.73 -12.51 14.22
CA LEU A 120 6.46 -11.79 14.23
C LEU A 120 5.35 -12.57 14.93
N VAL A 121 5.26 -13.87 14.67
CA VAL A 121 4.28 -14.76 15.29
C VAL A 121 4.53 -14.87 16.80
N ASN A 122 5.78 -15.07 17.22
CA ASN A 122 6.17 -15.18 18.62
C ASN A 122 5.95 -13.86 19.38
N SER A 123 6.14 -12.72 18.69
CA SER A 123 5.81 -11.39 19.20
C SER A 123 4.32 -11.06 19.17
N ASN A 124 3.46 -12.04 18.87
CA ASN A 124 2.00 -11.92 18.75
C ASN A 124 1.55 -10.78 17.81
N LYS A 125 2.34 -10.50 16.77
CA LYS A 125 1.97 -9.52 15.73
C LYS A 125 0.88 -10.12 14.82
N PRO A 126 0.09 -9.27 14.13
CA PRO A 126 -0.85 -9.75 13.13
C PRO A 126 -0.13 -10.30 11.90
N SER A 127 -0.09 -11.63 11.80
CA SER A 127 0.71 -12.36 10.81
C SER A 127 -0.10 -13.34 9.96
N TYR A 128 -1.40 -13.46 10.22
CA TYR A 128 -2.27 -14.40 9.52
C TYR A 128 -3.50 -13.70 8.96
N PHE A 129 -3.77 -13.93 7.68
CA PHE A 129 -4.97 -13.49 6.99
C PHE A 129 -6.10 -14.52 7.18
N ILE A 130 -7.29 -14.04 7.50
CA ILE A 130 -8.50 -14.87 7.63
C ILE A 130 -9.19 -15.03 6.28
N ASP A 131 -9.34 -16.28 5.85
CA ASP A 131 -10.00 -16.72 4.63
C ASP A 131 -11.18 -17.64 4.94
N LEU A 132 -12.36 -17.03 5.07
CA LEU A 132 -13.62 -17.73 5.33
C LEU A 132 -14.37 -18.10 4.04
N SER A 133 -13.70 -18.16 2.88
CA SER A 133 -14.39 -18.50 1.61
C SER A 133 -15.05 -19.88 1.62
N GLY A 134 -14.45 -20.83 2.36
CA GLY A 134 -14.96 -22.20 2.53
C GLY A 134 -15.72 -22.42 3.84
N TYR A 135 -16.03 -21.36 4.58
CA TYR A 135 -16.77 -21.48 5.84
C TYR A 135 -18.24 -21.80 5.59
N ILE A 136 -18.75 -22.83 6.27
CA ILE A 136 -20.17 -23.19 6.27
C ILE A 136 -20.81 -22.51 7.48
N LYS A 137 -21.83 -21.69 7.24
CA LYS A 137 -22.54 -20.97 8.31
C LYS A 137 -23.06 -21.94 9.37
N ASN A 138 -22.94 -21.57 10.65
CA ASN A 138 -23.29 -22.37 11.83
C ASN A 138 -22.47 -23.66 12.01
N SER A 139 -21.36 -23.86 11.28
CA SER A 139 -20.49 -25.02 11.50
C SER A 139 -19.56 -24.87 12.72
N SER A 140 -19.38 -23.66 13.24
CA SER A 140 -18.60 -23.39 14.45
C SER A 140 -19.10 -22.16 15.19
N GLU A 141 -19.53 -22.34 16.44
CA GLU A 141 -19.99 -21.25 17.31
C GLU A 141 -18.91 -20.17 17.51
N ARG A 142 -17.65 -20.58 17.69
CA ARG A 142 -16.51 -19.65 17.86
C ARG A 142 -16.29 -18.77 16.64
N VAL A 143 -16.46 -19.31 15.43
CA VAL A 143 -16.35 -18.53 14.20
C VAL A 143 -17.54 -17.58 14.04
N GLU A 144 -18.74 -18.00 14.41
CA GLU A 144 -19.91 -17.11 14.41
C GLU A 144 -19.74 -15.96 15.40
N ASP A 145 -19.19 -16.20 16.59
CA ASP A 145 -18.92 -15.13 17.56
C ASP A 145 -17.88 -14.13 17.04
N TYR A 146 -16.90 -14.62 16.28
CA TYR A 146 -15.95 -13.76 15.59
C TYR A 146 -16.61 -12.90 14.50
N LEU A 147 -17.57 -13.45 13.75
CA LEU A 147 -18.34 -12.71 12.76
C LEU A 147 -19.25 -11.66 13.42
N LYS A 148 -19.93 -12.00 14.51
CA LYS A 148 -20.74 -11.06 15.31
C LYS A 148 -19.89 -9.90 15.83
N LEU A 149 -18.65 -10.15 16.27
CA LEU A 149 -17.71 -9.09 16.64
C LEU A 149 -17.43 -8.15 15.46
N GLY A 150 -17.27 -8.67 14.25
CA GLY A 150 -17.11 -7.82 13.07
C GLY A 150 -18.37 -7.03 12.72
N GLU A 151 -19.55 -7.59 13.00
CA GLU A 151 -20.83 -6.92 12.80
C GLU A 151 -21.05 -5.79 13.82
N SER A 152 -20.72 -6.02 15.10
CA SER A 152 -20.80 -4.98 16.15
C SER A 152 -19.84 -3.82 15.90
N LEU A 153 -18.73 -4.06 15.22
CA LEU A 153 -17.78 -3.04 14.74
C LEU A 153 -18.20 -2.39 13.42
N GLU A 154 -19.42 -2.67 12.94
CA GLU A 154 -19.99 -2.17 11.69
C GLU A 154 -19.14 -2.44 10.45
N LEU A 155 -18.29 -3.47 10.48
CA LEU A 155 -17.39 -3.78 9.36
C LEU A 155 -18.16 -4.16 8.11
N HIS A 156 -19.31 -4.84 8.28
CA HIS A 156 -20.23 -5.19 7.21
C HIS A 156 -20.77 -3.98 6.44
N LYS A 157 -20.86 -2.80 7.07
CA LYS A 157 -21.33 -1.55 6.45
C LYS A 157 -20.24 -0.81 5.67
N ARG A 158 -18.97 -1.18 5.83
CA ARG A 158 -17.86 -0.52 5.12
C ARG A 158 -17.98 -0.72 3.63
N TYR A 159 -17.64 0.30 2.85
CA TYR A 159 -17.79 0.36 1.39
C TYR A 159 -17.39 -0.92 0.65
N LYS A 160 -16.21 -1.50 0.93
CA LYS A 160 -15.76 -2.73 0.25
C LYS A 160 -16.43 -4.00 0.78
N CYS A 161 -16.81 -4.02 2.05
CA CYS A 161 -17.42 -5.17 2.70
C CYS A 161 -18.88 -5.34 2.24
N GLN A 162 -19.63 -4.24 2.18
CA GLN A 162 -21.03 -4.24 1.73
C GLN A 162 -21.21 -4.73 0.28
N ARG A 163 -20.20 -4.54 -0.57
CA ARG A 163 -20.22 -4.94 -1.99
C ARG A 163 -19.90 -6.41 -2.24
N ARG A 164 -19.59 -7.19 -1.18
CA ARG A 164 -19.32 -8.62 -1.28
C ARG A 164 -20.59 -9.40 -0.99
N LYS A 165 -20.78 -10.55 -1.65
CA LYS A 165 -21.91 -11.47 -1.36
C LYS A 165 -21.96 -11.83 0.13
N ASN A 166 -20.81 -12.19 0.68
CA ASN A 166 -20.59 -12.34 2.11
C ASN A 166 -19.58 -11.26 2.53
N TRP A 167 -19.95 -10.36 3.43
CA TRP A 167 -19.12 -9.19 3.78
C TRP A 167 -17.73 -9.58 4.31
N TYR A 168 -17.65 -10.75 4.97
CA TYR A 168 -16.46 -11.35 5.55
C TYR A 168 -15.61 -12.17 4.57
N VAL A 169 -16.06 -12.39 3.32
CA VAL A 169 -15.27 -13.12 2.31
C VAL A 169 -14.49 -12.13 1.45
N VAL A 170 -13.20 -12.00 1.74
CA VAL A 170 -12.28 -11.14 0.97
C VAL A 170 -11.85 -11.87 -0.31
N PRO A 171 -11.88 -11.22 -1.50
CA PRO A 171 -11.40 -11.84 -2.73
C PRO A 171 -9.93 -12.27 -2.62
N LYS A 172 -9.64 -13.52 -3.01
CA LYS A 172 -8.28 -14.06 -2.99
C LYS A 172 -7.44 -13.44 -4.10
N VAL A 173 -6.16 -13.21 -3.78
CA VAL A 173 -5.14 -12.84 -4.76
C VAL A 173 -4.07 -13.92 -4.68
N PRO A 174 -3.72 -14.58 -5.80
CA PRO A 174 -2.66 -15.58 -5.78
C PRO A 174 -1.32 -14.91 -5.40
N PRO A 175 -0.47 -15.59 -4.59
CA PRO A 175 0.85 -15.08 -4.28
C PRO A 175 1.68 -14.99 -5.57
N GLY A 176 2.50 -13.93 -5.66
CA GLY A 176 3.52 -13.81 -6.70
C GLY A 176 4.85 -14.38 -6.23
N GLU A 177 5.83 -14.45 -7.13
CA GLU A 177 7.21 -14.83 -6.79
C GLU A 177 7.92 -13.79 -5.90
N GLY A 178 7.37 -12.60 -5.79
CA GLY A 178 7.88 -11.56 -4.92
C GLY A 178 6.85 -10.47 -4.66
N PHE A 179 7.14 -9.60 -3.72
CA PHE A 179 6.28 -8.50 -3.34
C PHE A 179 7.09 -7.24 -3.03
N PHE A 180 6.42 -6.10 -3.07
CA PHE A 180 6.97 -4.84 -2.59
C PHE A 180 5.86 -3.99 -1.98
N PHE A 181 6.22 -3.09 -1.08
CA PHE A 181 5.28 -2.13 -0.51
C PHE A 181 5.30 -0.84 -1.33
N LYS A 182 4.15 -0.50 -1.93
CA LYS A 182 3.99 0.76 -2.69
C LYS A 182 4.34 2.00 -1.85
N ARG A 183 3.98 2.00 -0.57
CA ARG A 183 4.34 3.06 0.38
C ARG A 183 5.56 2.59 1.19
N CYS A 184 6.70 3.15 0.85
CA CYS A 184 7.99 2.95 1.49
C CYS A 184 8.59 4.32 1.80
N ASN A 185 9.49 4.39 2.77
CA ASN A 185 10.08 5.66 3.19
C ASN A 185 11.12 6.17 2.18
N GLU A 186 12.11 5.33 1.86
CA GLU A 186 13.25 5.73 1.05
C GLU A 186 13.12 5.25 -0.39
N TYR A 187 13.06 3.94 -0.60
CA TYR A 187 12.94 3.33 -1.92
C TYR A 187 12.13 2.03 -1.85
N PRO A 188 11.47 1.62 -2.95
CA PRO A 188 10.81 0.33 -3.02
C PRO A 188 11.83 -0.79 -2.84
N LYS A 189 11.61 -1.65 -1.85
CA LYS A 189 12.37 -2.88 -1.65
C LYS A 189 11.56 -4.03 -2.27
N LEU A 190 12.19 -4.78 -3.17
CA LEU A 190 11.61 -5.99 -3.76
C LEU A 190 12.03 -7.18 -2.90
N HIS A 191 11.06 -7.88 -2.36
CA HIS A 191 11.24 -9.06 -1.53
C HIS A 191 10.86 -10.29 -2.32
N LYS A 192 11.66 -11.35 -2.18
CA LYS A 192 11.42 -12.69 -2.70
C LYS A 192 11.33 -13.65 -1.53
#